data_AF-A0AB36JUM6-F1
#
_entry.id   AF-A0AB36JUM6-F1
#
_cell.length_a   1.000
_cell.length_b   1.000
_cell.length_c   1.000
_cell.angle_alpha   90.00
_cell.angle_beta   90.00
_cell.angle_gamma   90.00
#
_symmetry.space_group_name_H-M   'P 1'
#
loop_
_entity.id
_entity.type
_entity.pdbx_description
1 polymer ?
#
loop_
_entity_poly.entity_id
_entity_poly.type
_entity_poly.pdbx_seq_one_letter_code
_entity_poly.pdbx_strand_id
1 'polypeptide(L)'
;MPFKPLIALCAFVLVGCQATTKTETKQTATPSYRYHNVVTEKSAADLQKDLQEQGVPKEAWQTLAPFIDSYHQANKSYEEVANDWTTKKLGQDANQFTTTMGEAELKEKLSHFPKDLNCRQTAFLLLRPLLSYDTNKVTDLPEHPEFQALKQEVPDLTRADSQLYSLLFNDNESYQSVDDLTKAWKEAGVQFSDKLRLLSAVQNVEGAVVSMHVGLVYEKDGKVYFFEKMDPSLPYRLSEFQSLADLKEHLLAGRFQMFREQVALLVNNQDISTLASKNESKD
;
A
#
# COMPACT_ATOMS: atom_id res chain seq x y z
N MET A 1 22.67 89.01 12.98
CA MET A 1 22.21 87.68 12.50
C MET A 1 23.45 86.82 12.24
N PRO A 2 23.81 85.90 13.15
CA PRO A 2 25.00 85.06 12.96
C PRO A 2 24.64 83.75 12.26
N PHE A 3 25.30 83.53 11.13
CA PHE A 3 25.30 82.30 10.33
C PHE A 3 26.14 81.21 11.02
N LYS A 4 25.61 79.98 11.11
CA LYS A 4 26.34 78.79 11.57
C LYS A 4 27.04 78.10 10.39
N PRO A 5 28.32 77.67 10.53
CA PRO A 5 28.86 76.61 9.70
C PRO A 5 29.03 75.30 10.49
N LEU A 6 28.40 74.29 9.92
CA LEU A 6 28.63 72.84 9.93
C LEU A 6 29.99 72.36 10.51
N ILE A 7 29.93 71.54 11.57
CA ILE A 7 31.06 70.74 12.07
C ILE A 7 30.91 69.33 11.49
N ALA A 8 31.89 68.92 10.68
CA ALA A 8 32.05 67.57 10.17
C ALA A 8 32.63 66.66 11.27
N LEU A 9 31.96 65.55 11.55
CA LEU A 9 32.39 64.56 12.54
C LEU A 9 33.00 63.35 11.82
N CYS A 10 34.29 63.11 12.05
CA CYS A 10 35.03 61.94 11.59
C CYS A 10 34.46 60.66 12.23
N ALA A 11 33.97 59.73 11.43
CA ALA A 11 33.55 58.41 11.87
C ALA A 11 34.72 57.41 11.81
N PHE A 12 34.98 56.75 12.94
CA PHE A 12 35.92 55.65 13.10
C PHE A 12 35.46 54.41 12.31
N VAL A 13 36.37 53.80 11.54
CA VAL A 13 36.15 52.52 10.86
C VAL A 13 36.51 51.40 11.83
N LEU A 14 35.51 50.65 12.29
CA LEU A 14 35.68 49.36 12.95
C LEU A 14 35.55 48.25 11.90
N VAL A 15 36.65 47.54 11.65
CA VAL A 15 36.70 46.36 10.78
C VAL A 15 36.18 45.17 11.59
N GLY A 16 34.93 44.79 11.35
CA GLY A 16 34.35 43.55 11.87
C GLY A 16 34.65 42.38 10.94
N CYS A 17 35.35 41.35 11.44
CA CYS A 17 35.43 40.05 10.80
C CYS A 17 34.02 39.44 10.71
N GLN A 18 33.43 39.45 9.50
CA GLN A 18 32.26 38.63 9.22
C GLN A 18 32.72 37.20 8.95
N ALA A 19 32.53 36.32 9.94
CA ALA A 19 32.50 34.89 9.70
C ALA A 19 31.30 34.61 8.79
N THR A 20 31.56 34.26 7.53
CA THR A 20 30.54 33.70 6.64
C THR A 20 30.10 32.36 7.19
N THR A 21 29.00 32.34 7.94
CA THR A 21 28.21 31.14 8.17
C THR A 21 27.72 30.68 6.80
N LYS A 22 28.34 29.61 6.28
CA LYS A 22 27.76 28.86 5.17
C LYS A 22 26.45 28.28 5.67
N THR A 23 25.34 28.91 5.31
CA THR A 23 24.04 28.25 5.36
C THR A 23 24.12 27.12 4.34
N GLU A 24 24.41 25.91 4.81
CA GLU A 24 24.16 24.72 4.01
C GLU A 24 22.66 24.69 3.76
N THR A 25 22.26 25.11 2.57
CA THR A 25 20.95 24.83 2.04
C THR A 25 20.86 23.31 1.98
N LYS A 26 20.25 22.70 3.00
CA LYS A 26 19.93 21.28 3.03
C LYS A 26 19.05 21.07 1.79
N GLN A 27 19.65 20.55 0.72
CA GLN A 27 18.94 20.21 -0.50
C GLN A 27 17.88 19.19 -0.06
N THR A 28 16.63 19.62 0.03
CA THR A 28 15.51 18.75 0.37
C THR A 28 15.44 17.72 -0.74
N ALA A 29 16.01 16.54 -0.49
CA ALA A 29 15.92 15.42 -1.41
C ALA A 29 14.44 15.20 -1.70
N THR A 30 14.08 15.16 -2.99
CA THR A 30 12.70 14.88 -3.37
C THR A 30 12.31 13.52 -2.80
N PRO A 31 11.22 13.40 -2.03
CA PRO A 31 10.78 12.12 -1.48
C PRO A 31 10.67 11.06 -2.58
N SER A 32 11.18 9.87 -2.30
CA SER A 32 11.28 8.76 -3.24
C SER A 32 10.97 7.44 -2.56
N TYR A 33 10.54 6.47 -3.35
CA TYR A 33 10.38 5.08 -2.96
C TYR A 33 11.16 4.19 -3.92
N ARG A 34 11.40 2.94 -3.53
CA ARG A 34 11.93 1.93 -4.44
C ARG A 34 11.00 0.72 -4.52
N TYR A 35 11.02 0.03 -5.64
CA TYR A 35 10.22 -1.17 -5.85
C TYR A 35 10.92 -2.16 -6.77
N HIS A 36 10.51 -3.41 -6.72
CA HIS A 36 10.74 -4.38 -7.77
C HIS A 36 9.46 -5.21 -7.99
N ASN A 37 9.32 -5.82 -9.15
CA ASN A 37 8.31 -6.84 -9.38
C ASN A 37 8.85 -8.19 -8.90
N VAL A 38 7.95 -9.08 -8.44
CA VAL A 38 8.33 -10.41 -7.97
C VAL A 38 8.41 -11.34 -9.18
N VAL A 39 9.50 -11.23 -9.93
CA VAL A 39 9.67 -11.87 -11.25
C VAL A 39 10.96 -12.68 -11.37
N THR A 40 11.84 -12.61 -10.38
CA THR A 40 13.08 -13.41 -10.32
C THR A 40 13.04 -14.36 -9.13
N GLU A 41 13.73 -15.50 -9.23
CA GLU A 41 13.88 -16.45 -8.12
C GLU A 41 14.40 -15.77 -6.85
N LYS A 42 15.35 -14.83 -6.99
CA LYS A 42 15.87 -14.04 -5.89
C LYS A 42 14.79 -13.17 -5.24
N SER A 43 14.04 -12.41 -6.04
CA SER A 43 12.98 -11.55 -5.52
C SER A 43 11.87 -12.33 -4.81
N ALA A 44 11.54 -13.52 -5.31
CA ALA A 44 10.57 -14.43 -4.72
C ALA A 44 11.07 -15.02 -3.40
N ALA A 45 12.34 -15.48 -3.36
CA ALA A 45 12.95 -16.03 -2.16
C ALA A 45 13.13 -14.99 -1.05
N ASP A 46 13.54 -13.76 -1.39
CA ASP A 46 13.67 -12.66 -0.44
C ASP A 46 12.30 -12.29 0.15
N LEU A 47 11.26 -12.15 -0.68
CA LEU A 47 9.91 -11.88 -0.21
C LEU A 47 9.36 -13.01 0.67
N GLN A 48 9.55 -14.27 0.26
CA GLN A 48 9.14 -15.42 1.07
C GLN A 48 9.74 -15.35 2.47
N LYS A 49 11.05 -15.10 2.56
CA LYS A 49 11.76 -14.99 3.83
C LYS A 49 11.18 -13.87 4.68
N ASP A 50 10.97 -12.70 4.10
CA ASP A 50 10.46 -11.53 4.82
C ASP A 50 9.04 -11.79 5.35
N LEU A 51 8.16 -12.41 4.56
CA LEU A 51 6.82 -12.81 4.99
C LEU A 51 6.86 -13.84 6.14
N GLN A 52 7.78 -14.81 6.08
CA GLN A 52 7.97 -15.80 7.15
C GLN A 52 8.45 -15.14 8.46
N GLU A 53 9.32 -14.14 8.39
CA GLU A 53 9.74 -13.34 9.54
C GLU A 53 8.55 -12.57 10.17
N GLN A 54 7.55 -12.20 9.36
CA GLN A 54 6.28 -11.62 9.84
C GLN A 54 5.28 -12.66 10.38
N GLY A 55 5.62 -13.95 10.33
CA GLY A 55 4.80 -15.06 10.86
C GLY A 55 3.95 -15.77 9.81
N VAL A 56 4.04 -15.40 8.53
CA VAL A 56 3.30 -16.10 7.47
C VAL A 56 3.80 -17.54 7.38
N PRO A 57 2.92 -18.54 7.48
CA PRO A 57 3.32 -19.94 7.37
C PRO A 57 3.86 -20.25 5.97
N LYS A 58 4.81 -21.17 5.87
CA LYS A 58 5.42 -21.57 4.61
C LYS A 58 4.38 -22.04 3.59
N GLU A 59 3.33 -22.70 4.08
CA GLU A 59 2.23 -23.25 3.30
C GLU A 59 1.46 -22.14 2.57
N ALA A 60 1.25 -20.98 3.20
CA ALA A 60 0.59 -19.85 2.56
C ALA A 60 1.40 -19.30 1.38
N TRP A 61 2.72 -19.23 1.50
CA TRP A 61 3.60 -18.90 0.38
C TRP A 61 3.58 -19.97 -0.71
N GLN A 62 3.61 -21.26 -0.34
CA GLN A 62 3.54 -22.37 -1.30
C GLN A 62 2.23 -22.36 -2.10
N THR A 63 1.13 -21.86 -1.50
CA THR A 63 -0.12 -21.63 -2.23
C THR A 63 -0.03 -20.44 -3.18
N LEU A 64 0.61 -19.33 -2.78
CA LEU A 64 0.67 -18.10 -3.60
C LEU A 64 1.70 -18.16 -4.74
N ALA A 65 2.89 -18.71 -4.49
CA ALA A 65 4.02 -18.66 -5.43
C ALA A 65 3.69 -19.17 -6.86
N PRO A 66 2.92 -20.26 -7.05
CA PRO A 66 2.54 -20.71 -8.38
C PRO A 66 1.74 -19.67 -9.20
N PHE A 67 0.94 -18.81 -8.54
CA PHE A 67 0.21 -17.73 -9.22
C PHE A 67 1.16 -16.63 -9.69
N ILE A 68 2.12 -16.25 -8.85
CA ILE A 68 3.18 -15.29 -9.20
C ILE A 68 3.97 -15.79 -10.41
N ASP A 69 4.41 -17.05 -10.37
CA ASP A 69 5.19 -17.66 -11.44
C ASP A 69 4.38 -17.77 -12.75
N SER A 70 3.13 -18.22 -12.65
CA SER A 70 2.23 -18.36 -13.80
C SER A 70 1.98 -17.00 -14.48
N TYR A 71 1.68 -15.96 -13.69
CA TYR A 71 1.48 -14.62 -14.19
C TYR A 71 2.74 -14.09 -14.88
N HIS A 72 3.90 -14.21 -14.24
CA HIS A 72 5.16 -13.75 -14.81
C HIS A 72 5.48 -14.48 -16.13
N GLN A 73 5.33 -15.81 -16.17
CA GLN A 73 5.58 -16.60 -17.37
C GLN A 73 4.66 -16.22 -18.52
N ALA A 74 3.37 -16.01 -18.25
CA ALA A 74 2.39 -15.61 -19.26
C ALA A 74 2.66 -14.20 -19.83
N ASN A 75 3.18 -13.28 -19.02
CA ASN A 75 3.31 -11.87 -19.37
C ASN A 75 4.75 -11.41 -19.64
N LYS A 76 5.74 -12.32 -19.61
CA LYS A 76 7.17 -12.02 -19.73
C LYS A 76 7.54 -11.19 -20.98
N SER A 77 6.79 -11.36 -22.07
CA SER A 77 7.03 -10.67 -23.34
C SER A 77 6.17 -9.42 -23.53
N TYR A 78 5.22 -9.18 -22.62
CA TYR A 78 4.19 -8.15 -22.78
C TYR A 78 4.37 -6.99 -21.80
N GLU A 79 4.84 -7.28 -20.58
CA GLU A 79 4.95 -6.26 -19.54
C GLU A 79 6.39 -5.88 -19.22
N GLU A 80 6.65 -4.59 -19.20
CA GLU A 80 7.88 -4.06 -18.64
C GLU A 80 7.85 -4.21 -17.12
N VAL A 81 8.85 -4.89 -16.57
CA VAL A 81 8.96 -5.19 -15.15
C VAL A 81 10.30 -4.72 -14.60
N ALA A 82 10.29 -4.24 -13.36
CA ALA A 82 11.49 -3.96 -12.60
C ALA A 82 12.02 -5.28 -11.99
N ASN A 83 13.02 -5.88 -12.63
CA ASN A 83 13.65 -7.12 -12.17
C ASN A 83 14.50 -6.94 -10.88
N ASP A 84 14.92 -5.70 -10.61
CA ASP A 84 15.69 -5.31 -9.43
C ASP A 84 15.16 -3.97 -8.88
N TRP A 85 15.59 -3.60 -7.68
CA TRP A 85 15.17 -2.39 -6.98
C TRP A 85 15.36 -1.14 -7.83
N THR A 86 14.24 -0.55 -8.22
CA THR A 86 14.17 0.67 -9.04
C THR A 86 13.62 1.81 -8.19
N THR A 87 14.27 2.98 -8.25
CA THR A 87 13.84 4.17 -7.49
C THR A 87 12.96 5.09 -8.33
N LYS A 88 11.88 5.60 -7.74
CA LYS A 88 10.95 6.58 -8.34
C LYS A 88 10.58 7.65 -7.31
N LYS A 89 10.11 8.81 -7.78
CA LYS A 89 9.55 9.84 -6.92
C LYS A 89 8.21 9.36 -6.34
N LEU A 90 7.86 9.81 -5.12
CA LEU A 90 6.52 9.54 -4.59
C LEU A 90 5.43 10.02 -5.56
N GLY A 91 4.32 9.28 -5.63
CA GLY A 91 3.21 9.53 -6.57
C GLY A 91 3.47 9.18 -8.04
N GLN A 92 4.72 8.88 -8.43
CA GLN A 92 5.04 8.44 -9.79
C GLN A 92 5.14 6.93 -9.86
N ASP A 93 4.00 6.27 -10.05
CA ASP A 93 3.94 4.82 -10.28
C ASP A 93 4.35 4.49 -11.73
N ALA A 94 5.08 3.39 -11.91
CA ALA A 94 5.51 2.92 -13.21
C ALA A 94 4.37 2.22 -13.97
N ASN A 95 3.38 1.68 -13.26
CA ASN A 95 2.24 0.99 -13.86
C ASN A 95 0.96 1.74 -13.54
N GLN A 96 0.27 2.22 -14.58
CA GLN A 96 -1.06 2.78 -14.44
C GLN A 96 -2.10 1.65 -14.42
N PHE A 97 -3.15 1.79 -13.60
CA PHE A 97 -4.23 0.81 -13.55
C PHE A 97 -4.92 0.67 -14.91
N THR A 98 -5.54 -0.49 -15.14
CA THR A 98 -6.38 -0.74 -16.32
C THR A 98 -7.44 0.33 -16.55
N THR A 99 -7.94 0.94 -15.48
CA THR A 99 -8.95 2.00 -15.49
C THR A 99 -8.49 3.30 -16.15
N THR A 100 -7.19 3.48 -16.38
CA THR A 100 -6.64 4.63 -17.09
C THR A 100 -6.11 4.28 -18.48
N MET A 101 -6.20 3.01 -18.89
CA MET A 101 -5.80 2.56 -20.23
C MET A 101 -6.89 2.87 -21.27
N GLY A 102 -6.49 3.11 -22.52
CA GLY A 102 -7.44 3.21 -23.62
C GLY A 102 -8.10 1.85 -23.91
N GLU A 103 -9.31 1.83 -24.47
CA GLU A 103 -10.07 0.58 -24.72
C GLU A 103 -9.29 -0.47 -25.52
N ALA A 104 -8.52 -0.05 -26.53
CA ALA A 104 -7.73 -0.96 -27.36
C ALA A 104 -6.59 -1.61 -26.59
N GLU A 105 -5.86 -0.81 -25.80
CA GLU A 105 -4.79 -1.28 -24.92
C GLU A 105 -5.34 -2.22 -23.85
N LEU A 106 -6.45 -1.85 -23.22
CA LEU A 106 -7.14 -2.69 -22.24
C LEU A 106 -7.56 -4.04 -22.85
N LYS A 107 -8.15 -4.03 -24.05
CA LYS A 107 -8.56 -5.26 -24.74
C LYS A 107 -7.37 -6.16 -25.08
N GLU A 108 -6.27 -5.57 -25.54
CA GLU A 108 -5.04 -6.31 -25.83
C GLU A 108 -4.43 -6.90 -24.56
N LYS A 109 -4.31 -6.11 -23.47
CA LYS A 109 -3.90 -6.56 -22.14
C LYS A 109 -4.73 -7.75 -21.66
N LEU A 110 -6.06 -7.61 -21.68
CA LEU A 110 -6.99 -8.64 -21.23
C LEU A 110 -6.94 -9.91 -22.09
N SER A 111 -6.54 -9.82 -23.36
CA SER A 111 -6.40 -11.01 -24.21
C SER A 111 -5.20 -11.90 -23.85
N HIS A 112 -4.19 -11.32 -23.19
CA HIS A 112 -3.02 -12.03 -22.67
C HIS A 112 -3.14 -12.35 -21.18
N PHE A 113 -4.19 -11.84 -20.52
CA PHE A 113 -4.38 -11.99 -19.09
C PHE A 113 -4.68 -13.46 -18.74
N PRO A 114 -3.78 -14.16 -18.02
CA PRO A 114 -4.11 -15.48 -17.48
C PRO A 114 -5.19 -15.35 -16.41
N LYS A 115 -5.91 -16.44 -16.10
CA LYS A 115 -6.67 -16.49 -14.85
C LYS A 115 -5.66 -16.36 -13.70
N ASP A 116 -5.70 -15.23 -13.00
CA ASP A 116 -4.81 -14.92 -11.89
C ASP A 116 -5.59 -14.30 -10.74
N LEU A 117 -4.94 -14.18 -9.58
CA LEU A 117 -5.51 -13.59 -8.39
C LEU A 117 -5.64 -12.07 -8.53
N ASN A 118 -6.65 -11.52 -7.87
CA ASN A 118 -6.73 -10.08 -7.61
C ASN A 118 -6.01 -9.69 -6.30
N CYS A 119 -6.01 -8.41 -5.97
CA CYS A 119 -5.39 -7.88 -4.76
C CYS A 119 -5.96 -8.49 -3.46
N ARG A 120 -7.28 -8.67 -3.38
CA ARG A 120 -7.97 -9.26 -2.22
C ARG A 120 -7.63 -10.72 -2.00
N GLN A 121 -7.70 -11.54 -3.05
CA GLN A 121 -7.35 -12.95 -3.02
C GLN A 121 -5.87 -13.14 -2.62
N THR A 122 -4.97 -12.34 -3.21
CA THR A 122 -3.54 -12.36 -2.89
C THR A 122 -3.28 -12.03 -1.42
N ALA A 123 -3.85 -10.91 -0.94
CA ALA A 123 -3.71 -10.50 0.45
C ALA A 123 -4.30 -11.54 1.41
N PHE A 124 -5.47 -12.09 1.08
CA PHE A 124 -6.17 -13.07 1.90
C PHE A 124 -5.37 -14.36 2.09
N LEU A 125 -4.79 -14.92 1.03
CA LEU A 125 -4.03 -16.18 1.12
C LEU A 125 -2.86 -16.09 2.12
N LEU A 126 -2.18 -14.95 2.16
CA LEU A 126 -1.04 -14.72 3.07
C LEU A 126 -1.49 -14.32 4.48
N LEU A 127 -2.55 -13.50 4.58
CA LEU A 127 -2.96 -12.88 5.84
C LEU A 127 -3.88 -13.78 6.67
N ARG A 128 -4.74 -14.60 6.05
CA ARG A 128 -5.75 -15.40 6.76
C ARG A 128 -5.21 -16.25 7.92
N PRO A 129 -4.00 -16.86 7.89
CA PRO A 129 -3.51 -17.65 9.01
C PRO A 129 -3.10 -16.80 10.23
N LEU A 130 -2.97 -15.48 10.03
CA LEU A 130 -2.59 -14.50 11.04
C LEU A 130 -3.78 -13.77 11.65
N LEU A 131 -4.99 -14.06 11.19
CA LEU A 131 -6.22 -13.44 11.66
C LEU A 131 -7.02 -14.43 12.51
N SER A 132 -7.74 -13.90 13.49
CA SER A 132 -8.82 -14.62 14.17
C SER A 132 -10.06 -13.74 14.23
N TYR A 133 -11.23 -14.37 14.35
CA TYR A 133 -12.51 -13.69 14.57
C TYR A 133 -13.44 -14.63 15.35
N ASP A 134 -14.50 -14.07 15.94
CA ASP A 134 -15.51 -14.85 16.64
C ASP A 134 -16.46 -15.52 15.64
N THR A 135 -16.20 -16.79 15.35
CA THR A 135 -17.00 -17.59 14.41
C THR A 135 -18.45 -17.76 14.84
N ASN A 136 -18.79 -17.51 16.11
CA ASN A 136 -20.18 -17.57 16.58
C ASN A 136 -20.96 -16.27 16.28
N LYS A 137 -20.26 -15.17 16.04
CA LYS A 137 -20.88 -13.88 15.69
C LYS A 137 -21.04 -13.67 14.19
N VAL A 138 -20.30 -14.42 13.38
CA VAL A 138 -20.29 -14.31 11.93
C VAL A 138 -20.51 -15.70 11.33
N THR A 139 -21.77 -16.03 11.09
CA THR A 139 -22.18 -17.38 10.64
C THR A 139 -22.80 -17.41 9.25
N ASP A 140 -23.38 -16.29 8.80
CA ASP A 140 -24.29 -16.25 7.64
C ASP A 140 -24.02 -15.08 6.69
N LEU A 141 -22.77 -14.63 6.56
CA LEU A 141 -22.39 -13.72 5.49
C LEU A 141 -22.48 -14.45 4.14
N PRO A 142 -23.06 -13.82 3.10
CA PRO A 142 -23.02 -14.35 1.75
C PRO A 142 -21.58 -14.59 1.29
N GLU A 143 -21.35 -15.73 0.64
CA GLU A 143 -20.05 -16.05 0.08
C GLU A 143 -19.78 -15.18 -1.16
N HIS A 144 -18.67 -14.46 -1.15
CA HIS A 144 -18.31 -13.55 -2.24
C HIS A 144 -17.92 -14.32 -3.52
N PRO A 145 -18.35 -13.91 -4.74
CA PRO A 145 -18.01 -14.61 -5.99
C PRO A 145 -16.50 -14.79 -6.22
N GLU A 146 -15.69 -13.80 -5.83
CA GLU A 146 -14.23 -13.92 -5.90
C GLU A 146 -13.67 -15.02 -4.98
N PHE A 147 -14.29 -15.24 -3.83
CA PHE A 147 -13.90 -16.33 -2.94
C PHE A 147 -14.29 -17.68 -3.55
N GLN A 148 -15.45 -17.78 -4.19
CA GLN A 148 -15.86 -19.00 -4.92
C GLN A 148 -14.85 -19.35 -6.01
N ALA A 149 -14.43 -18.36 -6.78
CA ALA A 149 -13.41 -18.54 -7.81
C ALA A 149 -12.06 -18.95 -7.20
N LEU A 150 -11.66 -18.34 -6.08
CA LEU A 150 -10.42 -18.70 -5.37
C LEU A 150 -10.46 -20.14 -4.85
N LYS A 151 -11.58 -20.57 -4.27
CA LYS A 151 -11.77 -21.91 -3.70
C LYS A 151 -11.67 -23.03 -4.76
N GLN A 152 -11.97 -22.74 -6.02
CA GLN A 152 -11.76 -23.69 -7.11
C GLN A 152 -10.27 -23.96 -7.35
N GLU A 153 -9.41 -22.97 -7.13
CA GLU A 153 -7.96 -23.08 -7.29
C GLU A 153 -7.24 -23.51 -5.99
N VAL A 154 -7.83 -23.16 -4.84
CA VAL A 154 -7.30 -23.45 -3.50
C VAL A 154 -8.36 -24.24 -2.69
N PRO A 155 -8.44 -25.57 -2.87
CA PRO A 155 -9.54 -26.38 -2.34
C PRO A 155 -9.55 -26.50 -0.81
N ASP A 156 -8.44 -26.20 -0.13
CA ASP A 156 -8.33 -26.25 1.33
C ASP A 156 -9.03 -25.07 2.04
N LEU A 157 -9.64 -24.14 1.29
CA LEU A 157 -10.41 -23.03 1.85
C LEU A 157 -11.75 -23.50 2.44
N THR A 158 -11.94 -23.15 3.71
CA THR A 158 -13.07 -23.60 4.54
C THR A 158 -14.26 -22.64 4.50
N ARG A 159 -15.38 -23.03 5.13
CA ARG A 159 -16.50 -22.11 5.38
C ARG A 159 -16.08 -20.94 6.28
N ALA A 160 -15.20 -21.15 7.26
CA ALA A 160 -14.71 -20.08 8.11
C ALA A 160 -13.86 -19.08 7.31
N ASP A 161 -13.03 -19.57 6.37
CA ASP A 161 -12.30 -18.70 5.44
C ASP A 161 -13.27 -17.87 4.58
N SER A 162 -14.36 -18.47 4.10
CA SER A 162 -15.41 -17.78 3.33
C SER A 162 -16.03 -16.63 4.12
N GLN A 163 -16.41 -16.89 5.38
CA GLN A 163 -16.98 -15.88 6.28
C GLN A 163 -15.96 -14.77 6.58
N LEU A 164 -14.70 -15.12 6.81
CA LEU A 164 -13.63 -14.13 7.04
C LEU A 164 -13.36 -13.29 5.79
N TYR A 165 -13.31 -13.90 4.61
CA TYR A 165 -13.13 -13.19 3.34
C TYR A 165 -14.25 -12.17 3.13
N SER A 166 -15.51 -12.61 3.30
CA SER A 166 -16.65 -11.70 3.21
C SER A 166 -16.61 -10.65 4.32
N LEU A 167 -16.25 -10.99 5.56
CA LEU A 167 -16.16 -9.98 6.63
C LEU A 167 -15.12 -8.88 6.32
N LEU A 168 -13.99 -9.24 5.72
CA LEU A 168 -12.91 -8.30 5.38
C LEU A 168 -13.22 -7.49 4.12
N PHE A 169 -13.84 -8.10 3.12
CA PHE A 169 -13.88 -7.54 1.76
C PHE A 169 -15.26 -7.54 1.11
N ASN A 170 -16.29 -8.08 1.76
CA ASN A 170 -17.65 -7.90 1.29
C ASN A 170 -18.03 -6.46 1.57
N ASP A 171 -18.13 -5.70 0.49
CA ASP A 171 -18.63 -4.33 0.45
C ASP A 171 -20.14 -4.36 0.76
N ASN A 172 -20.47 -4.69 2.00
CA ASN A 172 -21.84 -4.85 2.47
C ASN A 172 -22.54 -3.51 2.26
N GLU A 173 -23.66 -3.52 1.52
CA GLU A 173 -24.43 -2.32 1.21
C GLU A 173 -24.92 -1.58 2.49
N SER A 174 -24.94 -2.26 3.64
CA SER A 174 -25.25 -1.64 4.93
C SER A 174 -24.10 -0.81 5.52
N TYR A 175 -22.86 -1.00 5.06
CA TYR A 175 -21.73 -0.17 5.46
C TYR A 175 -21.75 1.11 4.64
N GLN A 176 -22.13 2.21 5.28
CA GLN A 176 -22.25 3.53 4.63
C GLN A 176 -21.03 4.41 4.91
N SER A 177 -20.15 3.96 5.79
CA SER A 177 -18.93 4.65 6.20
C SER A 177 -17.82 3.68 6.62
N VAL A 178 -16.58 4.18 6.60
CA VAL A 178 -15.41 3.51 7.17
C VAL A 178 -15.64 3.10 8.64
N ASP A 179 -16.40 3.88 9.38
CA ASP A 179 -16.75 3.58 10.77
C ASP A 179 -17.66 2.35 10.87
N ASP A 180 -18.60 2.16 9.94
CA ASP A 180 -19.43 0.95 9.90
C ASP A 180 -18.60 -0.31 9.62
N LEU A 181 -17.66 -0.22 8.67
CA LEU A 181 -16.73 -1.32 8.34
C LEU A 181 -15.86 -1.70 9.55
N THR A 182 -15.19 -0.71 10.15
CA THR A 182 -14.29 -0.97 11.29
C THR A 182 -15.06 -1.40 12.54
N LYS A 183 -16.29 -0.91 12.73
CA LYS A 183 -17.20 -1.39 13.76
C LYS A 183 -17.60 -2.85 13.53
N ALA A 184 -17.94 -3.24 12.31
CA ALA A 184 -18.27 -4.63 11.99
C ALA A 184 -17.11 -5.59 12.31
N TRP A 185 -15.87 -5.22 11.94
CA TRP A 185 -14.68 -5.99 12.32
C TRP A 185 -14.52 -6.11 13.83
N LYS A 186 -14.73 -5.01 14.57
CA LYS A 186 -14.64 -5.00 16.03
C LYS A 186 -15.72 -5.87 16.69
N GLU A 187 -16.97 -5.78 16.22
CA GLU A 187 -18.09 -6.56 16.75
C GLU A 187 -17.89 -8.06 16.51
N ALA A 188 -17.40 -8.42 15.31
CA ALA A 188 -16.98 -9.76 14.95
C ALA A 188 -15.72 -10.24 15.68
N GLY A 189 -15.05 -9.37 16.44
CA GLY A 189 -13.86 -9.71 17.22
C GLY A 189 -12.64 -10.02 16.36
N VAL A 190 -12.52 -9.38 15.19
CA VAL A 190 -11.35 -9.56 14.31
C VAL A 190 -10.08 -9.12 15.04
N GLN A 191 -9.13 -10.04 15.18
CA GLN A 191 -7.79 -9.76 15.68
C GLN A 191 -6.83 -9.73 14.51
N PHE A 192 -6.29 -8.54 14.24
CA PHE A 192 -5.27 -8.35 13.24
C PHE A 192 -3.87 -8.59 13.81
N SER A 193 -2.95 -9.06 12.96
CA SER A 193 -1.53 -9.09 13.28
C SER A 193 -0.93 -7.69 13.22
N ASP A 194 -0.01 -7.40 14.16
CA ASP A 194 0.79 -6.18 14.15
C ASP A 194 2.04 -6.30 13.27
N LYS A 195 2.41 -7.53 12.88
CA LYS A 195 3.61 -7.80 12.06
C LYS A 195 3.35 -7.66 10.56
N LEU A 196 2.26 -8.27 10.10
CA LEU A 196 1.79 -8.17 8.71
C LEU A 196 0.38 -7.61 8.73
N ARG A 197 0.24 -6.37 8.28
CA ARG A 197 -0.98 -5.58 8.39
C ARG A 197 -1.68 -5.49 7.05
N LEU A 198 -3.01 -5.55 7.06
CA LEU A 198 -3.82 -5.30 5.88
C LEU A 198 -3.84 -3.81 5.59
N LEU A 199 -3.42 -3.36 4.41
CA LEU A 199 -3.74 -2.03 3.93
C LEU A 199 -4.98 -2.11 3.05
N SER A 200 -6.01 -1.32 3.37
CA SER A 200 -7.24 -1.21 2.59
C SER A 200 -7.46 0.23 2.14
N ALA A 201 -7.56 0.43 0.83
CA ALA A 201 -8.07 1.66 0.25
C ALA A 201 -9.57 1.51 0.03
N VAL A 202 -10.37 2.27 0.76
CA VAL A 202 -11.83 2.20 0.74
C VAL A 202 -12.42 3.54 0.31
N GLN A 203 -13.44 3.50 -0.55
CA GLN A 203 -14.15 4.68 -1.02
C GLN A 203 -15.61 4.61 -0.58
N ASN A 204 -16.17 5.74 -0.16
CA ASN A 204 -17.62 5.85 0.03
C ASN A 204 -18.25 6.25 -1.31
N VAL A 205 -19.09 5.39 -1.90
CA VAL A 205 -19.79 5.63 -3.16
C VAL A 205 -21.29 5.46 -2.92
N GLU A 206 -22.07 6.52 -3.14
CA GLU A 206 -23.54 6.49 -3.12
C GLU A 206 -24.19 5.81 -1.88
N GLY A 207 -23.55 5.92 -0.71
CA GLY A 207 -24.05 5.33 0.54
C GLY A 207 -23.58 3.89 0.80
N ALA A 208 -22.61 3.39 0.04
CA ALA A 208 -21.89 2.14 0.30
C ALA A 208 -20.39 2.37 0.43
N VAL A 209 -19.72 1.55 1.22
CA VAL A 209 -18.25 1.49 1.33
C VAL A 209 -17.74 0.41 0.38
N VAL A 210 -16.82 0.78 -0.51
CA VAL A 210 -16.23 -0.12 -1.50
C VAL A 210 -14.73 -0.22 -1.28
N SER A 211 -14.23 -1.45 -1.19
CA SER A 211 -12.81 -1.77 -1.18
C SER A 211 -12.20 -1.60 -2.58
N MET A 212 -11.57 -0.45 -2.82
CA MET A 212 -10.92 -0.11 -4.09
C MET A 212 -9.64 -0.90 -4.32
N HIS A 213 -8.85 -1.11 -3.27
CA HIS A 213 -7.59 -1.85 -3.35
C HIS A 213 -7.16 -2.36 -1.99
N VAL A 214 -6.42 -3.47 -1.98
CA VAL A 214 -5.77 -3.95 -0.76
C VAL A 214 -4.34 -4.40 -1.02
N GLY A 215 -3.53 -4.40 0.03
CA GLY A 215 -2.22 -5.04 0.03
C GLY A 215 -1.73 -5.27 1.44
N LEU A 216 -0.48 -5.70 1.58
CA LEU A 216 0.09 -6.11 2.86
C LEU A 216 1.25 -5.18 3.21
N VAL A 217 1.22 -4.68 4.45
CA VAL A 217 2.22 -3.76 4.98
C VAL A 217 2.95 -4.40 6.14
N TYR A 218 4.27 -4.38 6.09
CA TYR A 218 5.13 -4.77 7.21
C TYR A 218 6.28 -3.78 7.37
N GLU A 219 6.90 -3.79 8.56
CA GLU A 219 8.03 -2.94 8.88
C GLU A 219 9.28 -3.80 9.10
N LYS A 220 10.39 -3.39 8.51
CA LYS A 220 11.69 -4.05 8.64
C LYS A 220 12.79 -3.02 8.45
N ASP A 221 13.82 -3.09 9.29
CA ASP A 221 15.00 -2.19 9.24
C ASP A 221 14.64 -0.69 9.23
N GLY A 222 13.57 -0.31 9.94
CA GLY A 222 13.07 1.07 10.00
C GLY A 222 12.47 1.58 8.67
N LYS A 223 12.11 0.66 7.76
CA LYS A 223 11.41 0.94 6.51
C LYS A 223 10.03 0.29 6.51
N VAL A 224 9.15 0.83 5.67
CA VAL A 224 7.82 0.29 5.42
C VAL A 224 7.83 -0.42 4.08
N TYR A 225 7.45 -1.70 4.10
CA TYR A 225 7.30 -2.51 2.90
C TYR A 225 5.82 -2.69 2.57
N PHE A 226 5.49 -2.57 1.29
CA PHE A 226 4.14 -2.79 0.76
C PHE A 226 4.18 -3.84 -0.35
N PHE A 227 3.62 -5.01 -0.05
CA PHE A 227 3.45 -6.10 -1.01
C PHE A 227 2.01 -6.11 -1.53
N GLU A 228 1.88 -6.19 -2.86
CA GLU A 228 0.57 -6.18 -3.50
C GLU A 228 0.57 -6.97 -4.81
N LYS A 229 -0.60 -7.47 -5.18
CA LYS A 229 -0.97 -7.68 -6.57
C LYS A 229 -1.56 -6.36 -7.06
N MET A 230 -0.88 -5.66 -7.97
CA MET A 230 -1.24 -4.28 -8.33
C MET A 230 -2.63 -4.20 -8.95
N ASP A 231 -2.93 -5.08 -9.90
CA ASP A 231 -4.21 -5.23 -10.59
C ASP A 231 -4.22 -6.69 -11.08
N PRO A 232 -5.39 -7.33 -11.33
CA PRO A 232 -5.40 -8.64 -11.98
C PRO A 232 -4.47 -8.67 -13.21
N SER A 233 -4.50 -7.66 -14.07
CA SER A 233 -3.64 -7.58 -15.25
C SER A 233 -2.20 -7.09 -15.01
N LEU A 234 -1.81 -6.63 -13.81
CA LEU A 234 -0.48 -6.05 -13.52
C LEU A 234 0.34 -6.90 -12.53
N PRO A 235 1.68 -6.77 -12.46
CA PRO A 235 2.50 -7.71 -11.71
C PRO A 235 2.32 -7.64 -10.20
N TYR A 236 2.77 -8.70 -9.52
CA TYR A 236 3.04 -8.67 -8.09
C TYR A 236 4.24 -7.75 -7.81
N ARG A 237 4.12 -6.87 -6.82
CA ARG A 237 5.12 -5.84 -6.51
C ARG A 237 5.43 -5.78 -5.04
N LEU A 238 6.72 -5.63 -4.73
CA LEU A 238 7.18 -5.21 -3.41
C LEU A 238 7.73 -3.79 -3.52
N SER A 239 7.25 -2.90 -2.65
CA SER A 239 7.68 -1.51 -2.55
C SER A 239 8.28 -1.24 -1.19
N GLU A 240 9.25 -0.35 -1.12
CA GLU A 240 9.88 0.13 0.11
C GLU A 240 9.76 1.65 0.22
N PHE A 241 9.29 2.10 1.38
CA PHE A 241 9.08 3.50 1.75
C PHE A 241 9.84 3.82 3.05
N GLN A 242 10.16 5.10 3.28
CA GLN A 242 10.80 5.51 4.53
C GLN A 242 9.83 5.43 5.71
N SER A 243 8.53 5.60 5.46
CA SER A 243 7.51 5.70 6.50
C SER A 243 6.11 5.33 5.98
N LEU A 244 5.15 5.17 6.90
CA LEU A 244 3.73 5.04 6.54
C LEU A 244 3.19 6.33 5.92
N ALA A 245 3.77 7.49 6.25
CA ALA A 245 3.41 8.77 5.64
C ALA A 245 3.81 8.79 4.15
N ASP A 246 4.99 8.28 3.81
CA ASP A 246 5.45 8.17 2.42
C ASP A 246 4.59 7.20 1.61
N LEU A 247 4.21 6.06 2.20
CA LEU A 247 3.28 5.10 1.59
C LEU A 247 1.91 5.75 1.34
N LYS A 248 1.35 6.44 2.35
CA LYS A 248 0.10 7.20 2.23
C LYS A 248 0.19 8.21 1.09
N GLU A 249 1.24 9.03 1.07
CA GLU A 249 1.45 10.06 0.06
C GLU A 249 1.59 9.45 -1.33
N HIS A 250 2.34 8.35 -1.47
CA HIS A 250 2.48 7.66 -2.74
C HIS A 250 1.14 7.17 -3.30
N LEU A 251 0.32 6.53 -2.47
CA LEU A 251 -1.00 6.03 -2.89
C LEU A 251 -1.95 7.19 -3.25
N LEU A 252 -1.98 8.26 -2.46
CA LEU A 252 -2.90 9.38 -2.66
C LEU A 252 -2.46 10.35 -3.76
N ALA A 253 -1.17 10.53 -4.00
CA ALA A 253 -0.65 11.40 -5.05
C ALA A 253 -0.50 10.70 -6.41
N GLY A 254 -0.42 9.36 -6.39
CA GLY A 254 -0.39 8.53 -7.59
C GLY A 254 -1.74 7.88 -7.85
N ARG A 255 -1.89 6.65 -7.37
CA ARG A 255 -3.01 5.75 -7.69
C ARG A 255 -4.40 6.34 -7.47
N PHE A 256 -4.59 7.01 -6.34
CA PHE A 256 -5.88 7.57 -5.94
C PHE A 256 -5.93 9.09 -6.12
N GLN A 257 -5.07 9.68 -6.94
CA GLN A 257 -5.00 11.13 -7.12
C GLN A 257 -6.36 11.76 -7.45
N MET A 258 -7.13 11.13 -8.35
CA MET A 258 -8.46 11.61 -8.75
C MET A 258 -9.51 11.51 -7.63
N PHE A 259 -9.32 10.59 -6.69
CA PHE A 259 -10.27 10.30 -5.61
C PHE A 259 -9.67 10.57 -4.22
N ARG A 260 -8.61 11.38 -4.15
CA ARG A 260 -7.78 11.57 -2.95
C ARG A 260 -8.58 11.96 -1.71
N GLU A 261 -9.60 12.79 -1.90
CA GLU A 261 -10.49 13.28 -0.82
C GLU A 261 -11.63 12.31 -0.49
N GLN A 262 -11.82 11.26 -1.28
CA GLN A 262 -12.93 10.29 -1.16
C GLN A 262 -12.45 8.89 -0.75
N VAL A 263 -11.14 8.65 -0.77
CA VAL A 263 -10.52 7.39 -0.38
C VAL A 263 -9.94 7.51 1.03
N ALA A 264 -10.40 6.64 1.92
CA ALA A 264 -9.74 6.39 3.19
C ALA A 264 -8.73 5.25 3.04
N LEU A 265 -7.58 5.41 3.68
CA LEU A 265 -6.52 4.39 3.72
C LEU A 265 -6.44 3.83 5.14
N LEU A 266 -6.81 2.57 5.29
CA LEU A 266 -6.76 1.85 6.56
C LEU A 266 -5.53 0.94 6.59
N VAL A 267 -4.87 0.87 7.74
CA VAL A 267 -3.92 -0.18 8.08
C VAL A 267 -4.53 -0.97 9.24
N ASN A 268 -4.89 -2.23 8.99
CA ASN A 268 -5.85 -2.99 9.77
C ASN A 268 -7.13 -2.15 9.96
N ASN A 269 -7.54 -1.94 11.20
CA ASN A 269 -8.74 -1.17 11.57
C ASN A 269 -8.46 0.30 11.91
N GLN A 270 -7.30 0.86 11.53
CA GLN A 270 -6.90 2.23 11.86
C GLN A 270 -6.63 3.04 10.60
N ASP A 271 -7.07 4.30 10.57
CA ASP A 271 -6.69 5.24 9.50
C ASP A 271 -5.17 5.46 9.52
N ILE A 272 -4.52 5.33 8.36
CA ILE A 272 -3.07 5.43 8.21
C ILE A 272 -2.51 6.78 8.71
N SER A 273 -3.30 7.86 8.67
CA SER A 273 -2.92 9.19 9.15
C SER A 273 -2.72 9.22 10.67
N THR A 274 -3.50 8.42 11.40
CA THR A 274 -3.39 8.29 12.85
C THR A 274 -2.14 7.51 13.27
N LEU A 275 -1.62 6.67 12.38
CA LEU A 275 -0.39 5.89 12.59
C LEU A 275 0.85 6.69 12.17
N ALA A 276 0.78 7.40 11.05
CA ALA A 276 1.87 8.24 10.55
C ALA A 276 2.28 9.32 11.58
N SER A 277 1.30 9.99 12.21
CA SER A 277 1.54 11.03 13.21
C SER A 277 2.17 10.53 14.52
N LYS A 278 2.00 9.25 14.88
CA LYS A 278 2.62 8.65 16.07
C LYS A 278 4.12 8.37 15.90
N ASN A 279 4.59 8.25 14.65
CA ASN A 279 6.01 8.02 14.36
C ASN A 279 6.79 9.33 14.28
N GLU A 280 6.15 10.46 13.95
CA GLU A 280 6.79 11.79 13.91
C GLU A 280 6.96 12.44 15.29
N SER A 281 6.28 11.92 16.32
CA SER A 281 6.32 12.46 17.70
C SER A 281 7.34 11.76 18.62
N LYS A 282 8.19 10.90 18.06
CA LYS A 282 9.27 10.20 18.78
C LYS A 282 10.67 10.77 18.54
N ASP A 283 10.77 11.86 17.79
CA ASP A 283 12.02 12.61 17.55
C ASP A 283 12.07 13.89 18.39
#